data_AF-A0A973GMQ0-F1
#
_entry.id   AF-A0A973GMQ0-F1
#
_cell.length_a   1.000
_cell.length_b   1.000
_cell.length_c   1.000
_cell.angle_alpha   90.00
_cell.angle_beta   90.00
_cell.angle_gamma   90.00
#
_symmetry.space_group_name_H-M   'P 1'
#
loop_
_entity.id
_entity.type
_entity.pdbx_description
1 polymer ?
#
loop_
_entity_poly.entity_id
_entity_poly.type
_entity_poly.pdbx_seq_one_letter_code
_entity_poly.pdbx_strand_id
1 'polypeptide(L)'
;MDTNKLKKMMKQVEDAMAAVTFAEEGQADAATSLFKRERRVLLALKEGHWDSKTFRYALNASLRINASLDILVVAAPGSGSQADTGLESYTSELKTAGVPYQVIERSGCMKQEIIDYTNGKHDVLFVVVESPKSLDADCTKKEGVLTELWKNLRCPLVVVSDAAGP
;
A
#
# COMPACT_ATOMS: atom_id res chain seq x y z
N MET A 1 -31.79 6.75 -14.26
CA MET A 1 -30.71 7.17 -13.33
C MET A 1 -30.73 6.19 -12.17
N ASP A 2 -29.67 5.42 -11.95
CA ASP A 2 -29.66 4.33 -10.96
C ASP A 2 -29.85 4.84 -9.53
N THR A 3 -30.78 4.23 -8.79
CA THR A 3 -31.11 4.57 -7.39
C THR A 3 -29.89 4.46 -6.46
N ASN A 4 -28.97 3.53 -6.73
CA ASN A 4 -27.69 3.41 -6.01
C ASN A 4 -26.75 4.60 -6.27
N LYS A 5 -26.78 5.16 -7.48
CA LYS A 5 -25.97 6.32 -7.85
C LYS A 5 -26.47 7.58 -7.13
N LEU A 6 -27.80 7.73 -7.03
CA LEU A 6 -28.43 8.83 -6.29
C LEU A 6 -28.09 8.78 -4.79
N LYS A 7 -28.19 7.60 -4.15
CA LYS A 7 -27.82 7.40 -2.74
C LYS A 7 -26.34 7.73 -2.48
N LYS A 8 -25.45 7.35 -3.40
CA LYS A 8 -24.01 7.67 -3.28
C LYS A 8 -23.75 9.18 -3.35
N MET A 9 -24.42 9.87 -4.27
CA MET A 9 -24.30 11.34 -4.40
C MET A 9 -24.84 12.07 -3.17
N MET A 10 -25.99 11.65 -2.63
CA MET A 10 -26.54 12.23 -1.40
C MET A 10 -25.58 12.08 -0.22
N LYS A 11 -25.01 10.89 -0.04
CA LYS A 11 -24.03 10.64 1.01
C LYS A 11 -22.76 11.51 0.87
N GLN A 12 -22.27 11.73 -0.36
CA GLN A 12 -21.11 12.59 -0.59
C GLN A 12 -21.37 14.06 -0.21
N VAL A 13 -22.60 14.54 -0.41
CA VAL A 13 -22.99 15.89 0.01
C VAL A 13 -23.07 15.98 1.54
N GLU A 14 -23.66 14.98 2.20
CA GLU A 14 -23.71 14.91 3.66
C GLU A 14 -22.31 14.88 4.29
N ASP A 15 -21.43 14.00 3.79
CA ASP A 15 -20.04 13.87 4.25
C ASP A 15 -19.27 15.20 4.09
N ALA A 16 -19.51 15.94 2.98
CA ALA A 16 -18.87 17.23 2.73
C ALA A 16 -19.39 18.34 3.68
N MET A 17 -20.69 18.42 3.93
CA MET A 17 -21.26 19.41 4.86
C MET A 17 -20.78 19.16 6.28
N ALA A 18 -20.78 17.90 6.73
CA ALA A 18 -20.28 17.55 8.04
C ALA A 18 -18.77 17.86 8.18
N ALA A 19 -17.98 17.67 7.11
CA ALA A 19 -16.56 17.99 7.12
C ALA A 19 -16.30 19.49 7.29
N VAL A 20 -17.11 20.34 6.66
CA VAL A 20 -17.05 21.79 6.86
C VAL A 20 -17.34 22.15 8.31
N THR A 21 -18.41 21.60 8.91
CA THR A 21 -18.76 21.88 10.31
C THR A 21 -17.63 21.50 11.28
N PHE A 22 -17.02 20.31 11.12
CA PHE A 22 -15.88 19.91 11.95
C PHE A 22 -14.66 20.82 11.74
N ALA A 23 -14.41 21.28 10.51
CA ALA A 23 -13.30 22.18 10.23
C ALA A 23 -13.52 23.57 10.87
N GLU A 24 -14.75 24.08 10.87
CA GLU A 24 -15.12 25.35 11.52
C GLU A 24 -14.97 25.30 13.05
N GLU A 25 -15.22 24.14 13.66
CA GLU A 25 -14.98 23.89 15.09
C GLU A 25 -13.51 23.58 15.42
N GLY A 26 -12.60 23.66 14.45
CA GLY A 26 -11.17 23.38 14.62
C GLY A 26 -10.81 21.89 14.70
N GLN A 27 -11.74 20.99 14.38
CA GLN A 27 -11.57 19.54 14.38
C GLN A 27 -11.12 19.00 13.01
N ALA A 28 -9.92 19.39 12.57
CA ALA A 28 -9.39 19.02 11.25
C ALA A 28 -9.30 17.49 11.02
N ASP A 29 -8.97 16.71 12.06
CA ASP A 29 -8.90 15.25 11.96
C ASP A 29 -10.28 14.62 11.75
N ALA A 30 -11.31 15.12 12.44
CA ALA A 30 -12.69 14.68 12.25
C ALA A 30 -13.21 15.06 10.87
N ALA A 31 -12.95 16.30 10.41
CA ALA A 31 -13.32 16.78 9.08
C ALA A 31 -12.74 15.89 7.97
N THR A 32 -11.46 15.51 8.07
CA THR A 32 -10.79 14.65 7.08
C THR A 32 -11.19 13.17 7.17
N SER A 33 -11.79 12.74 8.28
CA SER A 33 -12.26 11.36 8.47
C SER A 33 -13.59 11.07 7.75
N LEU A 34 -14.38 12.11 7.48
CA LEU A 34 -15.68 12.01 6.81
C LEU A 34 -15.57 11.72 5.32
N PHE A 35 -14.48 12.17 4.69
CA PHE A 35 -14.17 11.71 3.35
C PHE A 35 -13.78 10.24 3.42
N LYS A 36 -14.54 9.36 2.75
CA LYS A 36 -14.14 7.97 2.53
C LYS A 36 -12.75 7.95 1.88
N ARG A 37 -11.71 7.77 2.70
CA ARG A 37 -10.36 7.58 2.21
C ARG A 37 -10.35 6.29 1.40
N GLU A 38 -9.77 6.33 0.21
CA GLU A 38 -9.65 5.15 -0.64
C GLU A 38 -8.77 4.13 0.08
N ARG A 39 -9.41 3.11 0.65
CA ARG A 39 -8.72 2.04 1.36
C ARG A 39 -7.73 1.41 0.39
N ARG A 40 -6.48 1.25 0.82
CA ARG A 40 -5.41 0.71 -0.02
C ARG A 40 -4.64 -0.39 0.68
N VAL A 41 -4.20 -1.37 -0.09
CA VAL A 41 -3.18 -2.35 0.29
C VAL A 41 -1.87 -1.88 -0.30
N LEU A 42 -0.78 -1.96 0.46
CA LEU A 42 0.56 -1.70 -0.08
C LEU A 42 1.26 -3.03 -0.34
N LEU A 43 1.70 -3.27 -1.57
CA LEU A 43 2.60 -4.35 -1.93
C LEU A 43 4.00 -3.77 -2.11
N ALA A 44 4.96 -4.19 -1.28
CA ALA A 44 6.35 -3.75 -1.40
C ALA A 44 7.22 -4.85 -2.01
N LEU A 45 7.96 -4.49 -3.05
CA LEU A 45 8.77 -5.39 -3.88
C LEU A 45 10.16 -4.80 -4.09
N LYS A 46 11.16 -5.67 -4.18
CA LYS A 46 12.52 -5.27 -4.57
C LYS A 46 12.58 -5.27 -6.10
N GLU A 47 13.19 -4.24 -6.68
CA GLU A 47 13.43 -4.20 -8.13
C GLU A 47 14.15 -5.50 -8.58
N GLY A 48 13.67 -6.10 -9.67
CA GLY A 48 14.14 -7.39 -10.18
C GLY A 48 13.70 -8.62 -9.39
N HIS A 49 12.97 -8.45 -8.28
CA HIS A 49 12.47 -9.57 -7.46
C HIS A 49 10.94 -9.63 -7.46
N TRP A 50 10.40 -10.50 -8.30
CA TRP A 50 8.96 -10.62 -8.56
C TRP A 50 8.40 -11.93 -8.01
N ASP A 51 8.01 -11.96 -6.72
CA ASP A 51 7.34 -13.14 -6.16
C ASP A 51 5.84 -13.16 -6.51
N SER A 52 5.46 -14.14 -7.32
CA SER A 52 4.09 -14.31 -7.79
C SER A 52 3.12 -14.62 -6.64
N LYS A 53 3.57 -15.29 -5.57
CA LYS A 53 2.70 -15.64 -4.43
C LYS A 53 2.34 -14.40 -3.64
N THR A 54 3.32 -13.55 -3.35
CA THR A 54 3.15 -12.27 -2.65
C THR A 54 2.24 -11.34 -3.45
N PHE A 55 2.46 -11.23 -4.76
CA PHE A 55 1.57 -10.48 -5.65
C PHE A 55 0.14 -11.01 -5.62
N ARG A 56 -0.04 -12.33 -5.80
CA ARG A 56 -1.36 -12.96 -5.79
C ARG A 56 -2.10 -12.75 -4.48
N TYR A 57 -1.38 -12.79 -3.35
CA TYR A 57 -1.95 -12.51 -2.05
C TYR A 57 -2.48 -11.07 -1.99
N ALA A 58 -1.66 -10.09 -2.38
CA ALA A 58 -2.04 -8.67 -2.35
C ALA A 58 -3.22 -8.38 -3.29
N LEU A 59 -3.23 -8.94 -4.50
CA LEU A 59 -4.34 -8.84 -5.46
C LEU A 59 -5.64 -9.40 -4.87
N ASN A 60 -5.62 -10.64 -4.39
CA ASN A 60 -6.81 -11.29 -3.84
C ASN A 60 -7.33 -10.59 -2.58
N ALA A 61 -6.43 -10.09 -1.73
CA ALA A 61 -6.82 -9.35 -0.55
C ALA A 61 -7.50 -8.03 -0.93
N SER A 62 -6.94 -7.30 -1.91
CA SER A 62 -7.50 -6.05 -2.43
C SER A 62 -8.90 -6.25 -3.01
N LEU A 63 -9.12 -7.31 -3.79
CA LEU A 63 -10.43 -7.69 -4.32
C LEU A 63 -11.46 -7.97 -3.21
N ARG A 64 -11.08 -8.76 -2.20
CA ARG A 64 -12.00 -9.18 -1.12
C ARG A 64 -12.46 -8.02 -0.25
N ILE A 65 -11.59 -7.05 0.00
CA ILE A 65 -11.89 -5.91 0.88
C ILE A 65 -12.28 -4.64 0.12
N ASN A 66 -12.36 -4.72 -1.20
CA ASN A 66 -12.63 -3.61 -2.11
C ASN A 66 -11.70 -2.41 -1.83
N ALA A 67 -10.40 -2.66 -1.92
CA ALA A 67 -9.33 -1.69 -1.75
C ALA A 67 -8.51 -1.54 -3.04
N SER A 68 -7.89 -0.37 -3.24
CA SER A 68 -6.87 -0.20 -4.28
C SER A 68 -5.56 -0.88 -3.88
N LEU A 69 -4.71 -1.17 -4.85
CA LEU A 69 -3.39 -1.74 -4.63
C LEU A 69 -2.29 -0.75 -5.02
N ASP A 70 -1.48 -0.34 -4.06
CA ASP A 70 -0.24 0.36 -4.37
C ASP A 70 0.91 -0.63 -4.46
N ILE A 71 1.76 -0.48 -5.46
CA ILE A 71 2.95 -1.30 -5.67
C ILE A 71 4.17 -0.41 -5.47
N LEU A 72 4.86 -0.58 -4.35
CA LEU A 72 6.12 0.09 -4.04
C LEU A 72 7.28 -0.78 -4.51
N VAL A 73 7.95 -0.36 -5.57
CA VAL A 73 9.15 -1.01 -6.11
C VAL A 73 10.37 -0.25 -5.62
N VAL A 74 11.25 -0.94 -4.88
CA VAL A 74 12.46 -0.33 -4.31
C VAL A 74 13.70 -0.87 -5.00
N ALA A 75 14.38 0.01 -5.73
CA ALA A 75 15.67 -0.20 -6.35
C ALA A 75 16.80 -0.15 -5.32
N ALA A 76 17.85 -0.96 -5.53
CA ALA A 76 19.06 -0.87 -4.73
C ALA A 76 19.78 0.47 -5.01
N PRO A 77 20.45 1.08 -4.02
CA PRO A 77 21.19 2.32 -4.25
C PRO A 77 22.28 2.10 -5.32
N GLY A 78 22.17 2.81 -6.44
CA GLY A 78 23.11 2.73 -7.55
C GLY A 78 22.76 1.73 -8.66
N SER A 79 21.62 1.02 -8.59
CA SER A 79 21.08 0.36 -9.79
C SER A 79 20.53 1.42 -10.75
N GLY A 80 20.98 1.39 -12.00
CA GLY A 80 20.36 2.21 -13.05
C GLY A 80 18.97 1.67 -13.34
N SER A 81 17.99 2.56 -13.56
CA SER A 81 16.62 2.19 -13.93
C SER A 81 16.64 1.31 -15.19
N GLN A 82 16.44 0.01 -15.01
CA GLN A 82 16.19 -0.91 -16.12
C GLN A 82 14.68 -1.15 -16.19
N ALA A 83 14.13 -1.11 -17.40
CA ALA A 83 12.73 -1.42 -17.64
C ALA A 83 12.44 -2.85 -17.14
N ASP A 84 11.74 -2.94 -16.02
CA ASP A 84 11.58 -4.20 -15.32
C ASP A 84 10.40 -4.99 -15.89
N THR A 85 10.72 -5.86 -16.84
CA THR A 85 9.76 -6.71 -17.58
C THR A 85 8.80 -7.52 -16.70
N GLY A 86 9.15 -7.81 -15.44
CA GLY A 86 8.27 -8.54 -14.53
C GLY A 86 7.02 -7.75 -14.12
N LEU A 87 7.11 -6.43 -14.00
CA LEU A 87 6.02 -5.57 -13.52
C LEU A 87 4.87 -5.46 -14.52
N GLU A 88 5.16 -5.52 -15.82
CA GLU A 88 4.14 -5.43 -16.88
C GLU A 88 3.11 -6.56 -16.77
N SER A 89 3.56 -7.76 -16.39
CA SER A 89 2.66 -8.90 -16.20
C SER A 89 1.68 -8.67 -15.05
N TYR A 90 2.16 -8.13 -13.92
CA TYR A 90 1.36 -7.85 -12.73
C TYR A 90 0.35 -6.72 -12.96
N THR A 91 0.79 -5.66 -13.62
CA THR A 91 -0.10 -4.54 -13.96
C THR A 91 -1.17 -4.95 -14.96
N SER A 92 -0.88 -5.86 -15.89
CA SER A 92 -1.87 -6.43 -16.81
C SER A 92 -2.91 -7.29 -16.09
N GLU A 93 -2.49 -8.09 -15.11
CA GLU A 93 -3.39 -8.89 -14.28
C GLU A 93 -4.30 -8.00 -13.41
N LEU A 94 -3.76 -6.93 -12.82
CA LEU A 94 -4.54 -5.93 -12.06
C LEU A 94 -5.59 -5.22 -12.90
N LYS A 95 -5.24 -4.80 -14.12
CA LYS A 95 -6.18 -4.20 -15.08
C LYS A 95 -7.32 -5.17 -15.39
N THR A 96 -6.98 -6.43 -15.65
CA THR A 96 -7.96 -7.49 -15.98
C THR A 96 -8.89 -7.77 -14.79
N ALA A 97 -8.36 -7.75 -13.58
CA ALA A 97 -9.13 -7.94 -12.34
C ALA A 97 -9.97 -6.71 -11.94
N GLY A 98 -9.81 -5.56 -12.61
CA GLY A 98 -10.52 -4.33 -12.28
C GLY A 98 -10.12 -3.71 -10.94
N VAL A 99 -8.92 -4.02 -10.45
CA VAL A 99 -8.40 -3.46 -9.19
C VAL A 99 -7.72 -2.13 -9.48
N PRO A 100 -8.17 -1.00 -8.90
CA PRO A 100 -7.45 0.27 -9.02
C PRO A 100 -6.05 0.11 -8.43
N TYR A 101 -5.02 0.54 -9.16
CA TYR A 101 -3.65 0.41 -8.68
C TYR A 101 -2.77 1.60 -9.06
N GLN A 102 -1.69 1.78 -8.30
CA GLN A 102 -0.62 2.74 -8.58
C GLN A 102 0.73 2.06 -8.42
N VAL A 103 1.66 2.33 -9.33
CA VAL A 103 3.08 1.94 -9.18
C VAL A 103 3.85 3.14 -8.61
N ILE A 104 4.67 2.88 -7.59
CA ILE A 104 5.54 3.84 -6.94
C ILE A 104 6.96 3.29 -6.97
N GLU A 105 7.85 3.97 -7.68
CA GLU A 105 9.27 3.60 -7.75
C GLU A 105 10.07 4.44 -6.76
N ARG A 106 10.97 3.78 -6.03
CA ARG A 106 11.88 4.39 -5.04
C ARG A 106 13.23 3.72 -5.12
N SER A 107 14.25 4.35 -4.54
CA SER A 107 15.60 3.79 -4.43
C SER A 107 16.08 3.89 -2.99
N GLY A 108 16.62 2.81 -2.43
CA GLY A 108 17.18 2.81 -1.08
C GLY A 108 16.80 1.60 -0.25
N CYS A 109 16.72 1.79 1.07
CA CYS A 109 16.35 0.74 2.03
C CYS A 109 14.84 0.51 1.99
N MET A 110 14.40 -0.66 1.52
CA MET A 110 12.97 -1.01 1.37
C MET A 110 12.17 -0.74 2.63
N LYS A 111 12.71 -1.12 3.78
CA LYS A 111 12.10 -0.92 5.08
C LYS A 111 11.80 0.56 5.38
N GLN A 112 12.73 1.46 5.07
CA GLN A 112 12.54 2.89 5.28
C GLN A 112 11.48 3.44 4.32
N GLU A 113 11.52 3.04 3.06
CA GLU A 113 10.52 3.46 2.06
C GLU A 113 9.10 3.01 2.42
N ILE A 114 8.93 1.80 2.97
CA ILE A 114 7.63 1.33 3.50
C ILE A 114 7.14 2.22 4.64
N ILE A 115 8.02 2.56 5.59
CA ILE A 115 7.68 3.43 6.73
C ILE A 115 7.29 4.82 6.25
N ASP A 116 8.09 5.42 5.36
CA ASP A 116 7.84 6.77 4.87
C ASP A 116 6.54 6.82 4.06
N TYR A 117 6.27 5.80 3.25
CA TYR A 117 5.02 5.66 2.52
C TYR A 117 3.81 5.59 3.46
N THR A 118 3.85 4.70 4.45
CA THR A 118 2.73 4.46 5.38
C THR A 118 2.52 5.61 6.37
N ASN A 119 3.58 6.37 6.71
CA ASN A 119 3.45 7.60 7.47
C ASN A 119 2.79 8.72 6.67
N GLY A 120 3.05 8.79 5.36
CA GLY A 120 2.43 9.76 4.45
C GLY A 120 1.00 9.39 4.01
N LYS A 121 0.61 8.11 4.09
CA LYS A 121 -0.69 7.61 3.65
C LYS A 121 -1.43 6.84 4.75
N HIS A 122 -2.35 7.54 5.41
CA HIS A 122 -3.14 7.00 6.53
C HIS A 122 -4.29 6.07 6.12
N ASP A 123 -4.48 5.82 4.84
CA ASP A 123 -5.51 4.96 4.25
C ASP A 123 -4.99 3.56 3.88
N VAL A 124 -3.69 3.30 4.12
CA VAL A 124 -3.07 1.97 4.00
C VAL A 124 -3.60 1.05 5.10
N LEU A 125 -4.30 0.00 4.69
CA LEU A 125 -4.89 -0.99 5.60
C LEU A 125 -3.85 -1.95 6.15
N PHE A 126 -2.92 -2.39 5.31
CA PHE A 126 -1.78 -3.23 5.67
C PHE A 126 -0.77 -3.25 4.52
N VAL A 127 0.46 -3.63 4.87
CA VAL A 127 1.55 -3.82 3.91
C VAL A 127 1.75 -5.31 3.69
N VAL A 128 1.97 -5.72 2.44
CA VAL A 128 2.32 -7.07 2.02
C VAL A 128 3.77 -7.06 1.54
N VAL A 129 4.58 -7.93 2.12
CA VAL A 129 6.00 -8.11 1.77
C VAL A 129 6.29 -9.59 1.55
N GLU A 130 7.29 -9.85 0.73
CA GLU A 130 7.92 -11.16 0.69
C GLU A 130 8.77 -11.41 1.96
N SER A 131 9.04 -12.68 2.28
CA SER A 131 9.88 -13.17 3.39
C SER A 131 10.97 -12.20 3.89
N PRO A 132 11.16 -12.05 5.22
CA PRO A 132 11.97 -11.01 5.86
C PRO A 132 13.44 -10.93 5.44
N LYS A 133 14.00 -11.99 4.84
CA LYS A 133 15.37 -11.95 4.32
C LYS A 133 15.57 -10.90 3.21
N SER A 134 14.50 -10.51 2.51
CA SER A 134 14.55 -9.47 1.47
C SER A 134 14.48 -8.04 2.02
N LEU A 135 14.10 -7.85 3.29
CA LEU A 135 13.77 -6.53 3.85
C LEU A 135 14.97 -5.75 4.42
N ASP A 136 16.00 -6.46 4.90
CA ASP A 136 17.19 -5.84 5.52
C ASP A 136 18.39 -5.77 4.56
N ALA A 137 18.29 -6.36 3.36
CA ALA A 137 19.42 -6.61 2.46
C ALA A 137 20.20 -5.35 2.01
N ASP A 138 19.60 -4.16 2.10
CA ASP A 138 20.18 -2.92 1.59
C ASP A 138 20.18 -1.78 2.63
N CYS A 139 19.97 -2.08 3.91
CA CYS A 139 19.88 -1.07 4.95
C CYS A 139 21.25 -0.86 5.64
N THR A 140 21.80 0.35 5.53
CA THR A 140 23.14 0.71 6.07
C THR A 140 23.19 0.88 7.60
N LYS A 141 22.04 0.84 8.29
CA LYS A 141 21.94 1.04 9.74
C LYS A 141 21.76 -0.31 10.46
N LYS A 142 22.50 -0.50 11.57
CA LYS A 142 22.50 -1.73 12.40
C LYS A 142 21.09 -2.15 12.84
N GLU A 143 20.84 -3.46 12.83
CA GLU A 143 19.59 -4.19 13.12
C GLU A 143 18.77 -3.68 14.32
N GLY A 144 19.40 -3.11 15.35
CA GLY A 144 18.72 -2.66 16.58
C GLY A 144 17.74 -1.49 16.41
N VAL A 145 18.05 -0.51 15.56
CA VAL A 145 17.16 0.66 15.31
C VAL A 145 15.98 0.27 14.41
N LEU A 146 16.20 -0.74 13.57
CA LEU A 146 15.28 -1.17 12.54
C LEU A 146 14.17 -2.04 13.13
N THR A 147 14.46 -2.92 14.10
CA THR A 147 13.42 -3.69 14.81
C THR A 147 12.43 -2.78 15.55
N GLU A 148 12.89 -1.64 16.07
CA GLU A 148 12.03 -0.63 16.68
C GLU A 148 11.18 0.14 15.68
N LEU A 149 11.73 0.47 14.51
CA LEU A 149 10.99 1.16 13.45
C LEU A 149 9.86 0.30 12.85
N TRP A 150 10.06 -1.01 12.78
CA TRP A 150 8.98 -1.94 12.41
C TRP A 150 7.90 -2.08 13.48
N LYS A 151 8.24 -1.93 14.78
CA LYS A 151 7.23 -1.83 15.85
C LYS A 151 6.38 -0.56 15.71
N ASN A 152 6.89 0.47 15.03
CA ASN A 152 6.21 1.75 14.84
C ASN A 152 5.43 1.85 13.52
N LEU A 153 5.33 0.77 12.75
CA LEU A 153 4.50 0.75 11.55
C LEU A 153 3.03 0.96 11.96
N ARG A 154 2.37 1.97 11.38
CA ARG A 154 1.01 2.37 11.75
C ARG A 154 -0.09 1.41 11.28
N CYS A 155 0.26 0.40 10.50
CA CYS A 155 -0.66 -0.59 9.97
C CYS A 155 -0.08 -2.00 10.11
N PRO A 156 -0.94 -3.04 10.09
CA PRO A 156 -0.49 -4.41 10.04
C PRO A 156 0.46 -4.68 8.87
N LEU A 157 1.36 -5.61 9.09
CA LEU A 157 2.21 -6.16 8.06
C LEU A 157 1.89 -7.63 7.85
N VAL A 158 1.75 -8.01 6.59
CA VAL A 158 1.61 -9.38 6.14
C VAL A 158 2.90 -9.80 5.45
N VAL A 159 3.52 -10.84 6.01
CA VAL A 159 4.66 -11.51 5.39
C VAL A 159 4.15 -12.75 4.68
N VAL A 160 4.39 -12.84 3.38
CA VAL A 160 4.11 -14.05 2.60
C VAL A 160 5.38 -14.89 2.60
N SER A 161 5.34 -16.01 3.30
CA SER A 161 6.42 -17.00 3.31
C SER A 161 6.07 -18.18 2.42
N ASP A 162 7.08 -18.84 1.88
CA ASP A 162 6.89 -20.19 1.36
C ASP A 162 6.35 -21.09 2.46
N ALA A 163 5.25 -21.80 2.15
CA ALA A 163 4.80 -22.86 3.01
C ALA A 163 5.95 -23.86 3.15
N ALA A 164 6.39 -24.13 4.38
CA ALA A 164 6.99 -25.40 4.67
C ALA A 164 5.91 -26.45 4.35
N GLY A 165 5.98 -27.02 3.14
CA GLY A 165 5.16 -28.16 2.80
C GLY A 165 5.45 -29.29 3.79
N PRO A 166 4.45 -30.11 4.15
CA PRO A 166 4.68 -31.32 4.91
C PRO A 166 5.66 -32.27 4.20
#